data_AF-A0A517R054-F1
#
_entry.id   AF-A0A517R054-F1
#
_cell.length_a   1.000
_cell.length_b   1.000
_cell.length_c   1.000
_cell.angle_alpha   90.00
_cell.angle_beta   90.00
_cell.angle_gamma   90.00
#
_symmetry.space_group_name_H-M   'P 1'
#
loop_
_entity.id
_entity.type
_entity.pdbx_description
1 polymer ?
#
loop_
_entity_poly.entity_id
_entity_poly.type
_entity_poly.pdbx_seq_one_letter_code
_entity_poly.pdbx_strand_id
1 'polypeptide(L)'
;MSQMINFVIFLVCATVSAAADDTTSEQTSESTSLREEIRQAGEGSAEERMRAFGRIRLRWTGTVLARGGFSDLPVPREVVKQPEKMTDDQLELIAKALIEGLQDDSKDLRNAAALCLSRAPRRTEGIDRGIDIGLRSEHHEVYWNVCQVRPELLPDPKPYVAMLIGRLTDESIDESVKLGLWVEFDTLLTGWRERFKPHVETVIRSLDDIPEKCRPLVLSSLNKAGFNPEAAEQLYKKARGFEPELKTSAFLSLFSHPDFATDLLSSSPEIQGLVSERANAWYVIFLETDSRYNAVKNELLKLPNFPPLAAAFIGAEKYRPQIEAKLETANSYRKHFLNACLRACGGEIDRHITINSESDGRFKPDSAWPGSDKRRQPERMGAHGDGVTYILITGEVRGSGKRHPKSVRFVRRNDSMLMGQAIEADIPRKYDPQTGRFLLQTHIFAAYSFRPGPEPGPYQTGSALIRVEAPGYKPLDVRFFDEMPHVVIELERQPDSE
;
A
#
# COMPACT_ATOMS: atom_id res chain seq x y z
N MET A 1 -15.11 20.44 -16.12
CA MET A 1 -14.99 18.97 -16.22
C MET A 1 -13.83 18.57 -15.31
N SER A 2 -14.14 18.28 -14.04
CA SER A 2 -13.14 18.10 -13.00
C SER A 2 -12.50 16.73 -13.20
N GLN A 3 -11.26 16.68 -13.72
CA GLN A 3 -10.48 15.45 -13.75
C GLN A 3 -10.18 15.10 -12.29
N MET A 4 -10.98 14.23 -11.69
CA MET A 4 -10.55 13.44 -10.54
C MET A 4 -9.39 12.56 -11.02
N ILE A 5 -8.19 13.14 -10.97
CA ILE A 5 -6.95 12.38 -10.98
C ILE A 5 -7.12 11.35 -9.85
N ASN A 6 -7.06 10.07 -10.21
CA ASN A 6 -7.05 8.92 -9.30
C ASN A 6 -5.81 9.02 -8.40
N PHE A 7 -5.86 9.91 -7.44
CA PHE A 7 -4.91 10.03 -6.36
C PHE A 7 -5.24 8.92 -5.37
N VAL A 8 -4.51 7.81 -5.46
CA VAL A 8 -4.14 7.11 -4.23
C VAL A 8 -3.02 7.97 -3.62
N ILE A 9 -3.39 9.15 -3.11
CA ILE A 9 -2.55 9.83 -2.14
C ILE A 9 -2.68 8.94 -0.91
N PHE A 10 -1.69 8.08 -0.70
CA PHE A 10 -1.33 7.80 0.67
C PHE A 10 -0.94 9.15 1.24
N LEU A 11 -1.90 9.80 1.92
CA LEU A 11 -1.58 10.89 2.81
C LEU A 11 -0.93 10.18 4.00
N VAL A 12 0.29 9.70 3.78
CA VAL A 12 1.27 9.69 4.83
C VAL A 12 1.46 11.18 5.05
N CYS A 13 0.64 11.75 5.94
CA CYS A 13 1.17 12.75 6.83
C CYS A 13 2.31 12.01 7.53
N ALA A 14 3.46 12.01 6.85
CA ALA A 14 4.69 12.20 7.54
C ALA A 14 4.54 13.63 8.10
N THR A 15 3.79 13.75 9.19
CA THR A 15 4.50 14.11 10.39
C THR A 15 5.60 13.08 10.47
N VAL A 16 6.70 13.38 9.74
CA VAL A 16 8.02 13.12 10.23
C VAL A 16 7.85 13.47 11.68
N SER A 17 7.93 12.49 12.54
CA SER A 17 8.09 12.71 13.96
C SER A 17 9.42 13.43 14.17
N ALA A 18 9.76 14.45 13.38
CA ALA A 18 10.87 15.37 13.54
C ALA A 18 10.71 16.08 14.88
N ALA A 19 9.47 16.29 15.35
CA ALA A 19 9.23 16.76 16.71
C ALA A 19 9.52 15.71 17.81
N ALA A 20 9.79 14.44 17.47
CA ALA A 20 10.22 13.39 18.41
C ALA A 20 11.56 12.71 18.04
N ASP A 21 12.13 13.00 16.86
CA ASP A 21 13.41 12.49 16.35
C ASP A 21 14.52 13.57 16.40
N ASP A 22 14.19 14.82 16.79
CA ASP A 22 15.19 15.83 17.17
C ASP A 22 16.04 15.43 18.40
N THR A 23 15.77 14.27 19.01
CA THR A 23 16.68 13.64 19.99
C THR A 23 17.81 12.80 19.37
N THR A 24 17.98 12.81 18.04
CA THR A 24 19.12 12.14 17.40
C THR A 24 20.40 12.99 17.34
N SER A 25 20.30 14.30 17.64
CA SER A 25 21.47 15.09 18.04
C SER A 25 21.48 15.23 19.56
N GLU A 26 22.54 14.73 20.19
CA GLU A 26 22.87 14.92 21.60
C GLU A 26 21.87 14.33 22.62
N GLN A 27 22.11 13.08 23.00
CA GLN A 27 22.56 12.80 24.36
C GLN A 27 22.93 11.32 24.48
N THR A 28 24.22 11.09 24.66
CA THR A 28 24.76 10.01 25.49
C THR A 28 24.23 10.16 26.92
N SER A 29 22.92 10.05 27.15
CA SER A 29 22.34 10.02 28.49
C SER A 29 22.61 8.64 29.08
N GLU A 30 23.17 8.62 30.28
CA GLU A 30 23.44 7.45 31.10
C GLU A 30 22.37 6.37 30.93
N SER A 31 22.82 5.13 30.72
CA SER A 31 21.97 3.94 30.66
C SER A 31 21.20 3.78 31.97
N THR A 32 20.04 4.43 32.07
CA THR A 32 19.14 4.26 33.21
C THR A 32 18.67 2.80 33.21
N SER A 33 18.59 2.16 34.38
CA SER A 33 18.13 0.77 34.43
C SER A 33 16.65 0.67 34.04
N LEU A 34 16.22 -0.43 33.41
CA LEU A 34 14.80 -0.68 33.11
C LEU A 34 13.92 -0.53 34.37
N ARG A 35 14.42 -0.95 35.54
CA ARG A 35 13.72 -0.81 36.82
C ARG A 35 13.42 0.66 37.14
N GLU A 36 14.37 1.55 36.91
CA GLU A 36 14.20 2.98 37.15
C GLU A 36 13.26 3.62 36.12
N GLU A 37 13.31 3.19 34.87
CA GLU A 37 12.37 3.65 33.83
C GLU A 37 10.93 3.24 34.15
N ILE A 38 10.70 2.00 34.63
CA ILE A 38 9.38 1.55 35.09
C ILE A 38 8.90 2.40 36.26
N ARG A 39 9.77 2.68 37.23
CA ARG A 39 9.46 3.53 38.38
C ARG A 39 9.09 4.95 37.93
N GLN A 40 9.88 5.55 37.04
CA GLN A 40 9.62 6.89 36.50
C GLN A 40 8.34 6.96 35.69
N ALA A 41 8.00 5.92 34.93
CA ALA A 41 6.76 5.85 34.16
C ALA A 41 5.51 5.84 35.06
N GLY A 42 5.58 5.21 36.24
CA GLY A 42 4.47 5.12 37.18
C GLY A 42 4.40 6.27 38.20
N GLU A 43 5.54 6.78 38.67
CA GLU A 43 5.60 7.67 39.84
C GLU A 43 6.23 9.03 39.54
N GLY A 44 6.79 9.23 38.34
CA GLY A 44 7.47 10.46 37.97
C GLY A 44 6.52 11.64 37.72
N SER A 45 7.11 12.82 37.59
CA SER A 45 6.45 13.99 36.98
C SER A 45 6.01 13.68 35.54
N ALA A 46 5.10 14.48 34.98
CA ALA A 46 4.64 14.28 33.60
C ALA A 46 5.80 14.19 32.59
N GLU A 47 6.81 15.05 32.73
CA GLU A 47 7.99 15.05 31.87
C GLU A 47 8.85 13.78 32.05
N GLU A 48 9.06 13.34 33.30
CA GLU A 48 9.79 12.10 33.58
C GLU A 48 9.05 10.87 33.02
N ARG A 49 7.72 10.83 33.16
CA ARG A 49 6.86 9.78 32.61
C ARG A 49 6.95 9.74 31.08
N MET A 50 6.84 10.89 30.41
CA MET A 50 7.00 11.00 28.95
C MET A 50 8.36 10.47 28.48
N ARG A 51 9.45 10.91 29.13
CA ARG A 51 10.81 10.43 28.81
C ARG A 51 10.97 8.93 29.07
N ALA A 52 10.38 8.42 30.16
CA ALA A 52 10.38 7.00 30.47
C ALA A 52 9.64 6.17 29.42
N PHE A 53 8.45 6.59 28.97
CA PHE A 53 7.72 5.95 27.88
C PHE A 53 8.54 5.94 26.58
N GLY A 54 9.24 7.04 26.25
CA GLY A 54 10.15 7.11 25.12
C GLY A 54 11.28 6.07 25.18
N ARG A 55 11.93 5.92 26.35
CA ARG A 55 13.00 4.93 26.56
C ARG A 55 12.48 3.49 26.55
N ILE A 56 11.37 3.21 27.23
CA ILE A 56 10.72 1.89 27.23
C ILE A 56 10.36 1.47 25.81
N ARG A 57 9.78 2.39 25.01
CA ARG A 57 9.48 2.16 23.59
C ARG A 57 10.73 1.75 22.82
N LEU A 58 11.86 2.45 23.00
CA LEU A 58 13.13 2.12 22.35
C LEU A 58 13.67 0.75 22.78
N ARG A 59 13.48 0.33 24.04
CA ARG A 59 13.84 -1.01 24.50
C ARG A 59 12.99 -2.10 23.86
N TRP A 60 11.71 -1.84 23.65
CA TRP A 60 10.80 -2.79 22.98
C TRP A 60 11.10 -2.97 21.50
N THR A 61 11.50 -1.91 20.81
CA THR A 61 11.80 -1.97 19.36
C THR A 61 13.25 -2.31 19.07
N GLY A 62 14.14 -2.17 20.06
CA GLY A 62 15.58 -2.08 19.83
C GLY A 62 15.96 -0.72 19.22
N THR A 63 17.27 -0.48 19.12
CA THR A 63 17.82 0.68 18.41
C THR A 63 18.30 0.21 17.05
N VAL A 64 17.63 0.67 16.01
CA VAL A 64 18.09 0.50 14.63
C VAL A 64 18.69 1.83 14.19
N LEU A 65 19.98 1.85 13.88
CA LEU A 65 20.54 2.98 13.12
C LEU A 65 20.09 2.78 11.67
N ALA A 66 18.92 3.32 11.34
CA ALA A 66 18.67 3.69 9.97
C ALA A 66 19.46 4.98 9.75
N ARG A 67 20.53 4.95 8.93
CA ARG A 67 20.99 6.19 8.32
C ARG A 67 19.77 6.71 7.54
N GLY A 68 19.18 7.81 7.99
CA GLY A 68 17.96 8.41 7.42
C GLY A 68 18.17 8.96 6.02
N GLY A 69 18.62 8.11 5.09
CA GLY A 69 18.77 8.43 3.68
C GLY A 69 17.57 7.90 2.91
N PHE A 70 16.93 8.78 2.15
CA PHE A 70 16.00 8.38 1.10
C PHE A 70 16.74 7.53 0.07
N SER A 71 16.43 6.24 0.00
CA SER A 71 17.11 5.29 -0.88
C SER A 71 16.10 4.35 -1.52
N ASP A 72 16.19 4.22 -2.84
CA ASP A 72 15.45 3.20 -3.58
C ASP A 72 16.13 1.83 -3.51
N LEU A 73 17.31 1.72 -2.91
CA LEU A 73 17.96 0.45 -2.63
C LEU A 73 17.83 0.09 -1.14
N PRO A 74 17.65 -1.20 -0.81
CA PRO A 74 17.67 -1.64 0.58
C PRO A 74 18.99 -1.22 1.23
N VAL A 75 18.89 -0.50 2.35
CA VAL A 75 20.07 -0.11 3.12
C VAL A 75 20.24 -1.15 4.22
N PRO A 76 21.43 -1.75 4.40
CA PRO A 76 21.70 -2.62 5.53
C PRO A 76 21.34 -1.88 6.83
N ARG A 77 20.33 -2.38 7.55
CA ARG A 77 19.99 -1.87 8.87
C ARG A 77 20.92 -2.50 9.88
N GLU A 78 21.83 -1.72 10.43
CA GLU A 78 22.59 -2.15 11.59
C GLU A 78 21.68 -2.08 12.81
N VAL A 79 21.28 -3.25 13.30
CA VAL A 79 20.63 -3.37 14.61
C VAL A 79 21.71 -3.12 15.65
N VAL A 80 21.75 -1.90 16.18
CA VAL A 80 22.72 -1.50 17.20
C VAL A 80 22.38 -2.12 18.54
N LYS A 81 21.08 -2.27 18.83
CA LYS A 81 20.58 -2.95 20.04
C LYS A 81 19.36 -3.79 19.69
N GLN A 82 19.41 -5.07 20.07
CA GLN A 82 18.27 -5.97 20.01
C GLN A 82 17.17 -5.51 20.99
N PRO A 83 15.88 -5.81 20.72
CA PRO A 83 14.82 -5.65 21.69
C PRO A 83 15.16 -6.33 23.02
N GLU A 84 14.94 -5.63 24.13
CA GLU A 84 15.16 -6.19 25.45
C GLU A 84 14.02 -7.16 25.81
N LYS A 85 14.37 -8.36 26.30
CA LYS A 85 13.38 -9.33 26.79
C LYS A 85 12.87 -8.91 28.16
N MET A 86 11.56 -8.73 28.29
CA MET A 86 10.90 -8.36 29.54
C MET A 86 10.03 -9.51 30.07
N THR A 87 10.02 -9.67 31.39
CA THR A 87 9.12 -10.59 32.08
C THR A 87 7.68 -10.07 32.05
N ASP A 88 6.71 -10.97 32.29
CA ASP A 88 5.29 -10.62 32.35
C ASP A 88 5.04 -9.58 33.44
N ASP A 89 5.65 -9.75 34.62
CA ASP A 89 5.55 -8.79 35.72
C ASP A 89 6.04 -7.38 35.34
N GLN A 90 7.15 -7.31 34.59
CA GLN A 90 7.66 -6.02 34.10
C GLN A 90 6.70 -5.39 33.09
N LEU A 91 6.14 -6.19 32.18
CA LEU A 91 5.16 -5.70 31.21
C LEU A 91 3.87 -5.24 31.89
N GLU A 92 3.41 -5.92 32.93
CA GLU A 92 2.21 -5.52 33.67
C GLU A 92 2.44 -4.22 34.46
N LEU A 93 3.62 -4.03 35.06
CA LEU A 93 3.97 -2.75 35.69
C LEU A 93 4.00 -1.61 34.68
N ILE A 94 4.59 -1.84 33.50
CA ILE A 94 4.60 -0.86 32.41
C ILE A 94 3.17 -0.59 31.91
N ALA A 95 2.37 -1.64 31.72
CA ALA A 95 1.01 -1.51 31.23
C ALA A 95 0.13 -0.71 32.19
N LYS A 96 0.29 -0.92 33.50
CA LYS A 96 -0.36 -0.09 34.52
C LYS A 96 0.01 1.39 34.36
N ALA A 97 1.29 1.71 34.24
CA ALA A 97 1.74 3.08 34.04
C ALA A 97 1.21 3.69 32.73
N LEU A 98 1.14 2.90 31.65
CA LEU A 98 0.56 3.32 30.36
C LEU A 98 -0.93 3.61 30.48
N ILE A 99 -1.70 2.78 31.19
CA ILE A 99 -3.13 3.00 31.45
C ILE A 99 -3.33 4.33 32.18
N GLU A 100 -2.56 4.57 33.24
CA GLU A 100 -2.59 5.84 33.98
C GLU A 100 -2.17 7.02 33.09
N GLY A 101 -1.20 6.83 32.19
CA GLY A 101 -0.75 7.85 31.24
C GLY A 101 -1.78 8.19 30.17
N LEU A 102 -2.51 7.19 29.67
CA LEU A 102 -3.58 7.36 28.67
C LEU A 102 -4.80 8.12 29.23
N GLN A 103 -4.98 8.09 30.55
CA GLN A 103 -6.08 8.74 31.26
C GLN A 103 -5.67 10.07 31.92
N ASP A 104 -4.41 10.50 31.74
CA ASP A 104 -3.89 11.74 32.32
C ASP A 104 -4.51 12.98 31.68
N ASP A 105 -4.60 14.10 32.40
CA ASP A 105 -5.13 15.37 31.89
C ASP A 105 -4.21 16.01 30.83
N SER A 106 -2.90 15.71 30.86
CA SER A 106 -1.94 16.19 29.88
C SER A 106 -2.07 15.48 28.54
N LYS A 107 -2.38 16.25 27.48
CA LYS A 107 -2.44 15.74 26.10
C LYS A 107 -1.12 15.09 25.68
N ASP A 108 0.01 15.71 26.01
CA ASP A 108 1.34 15.25 25.60
C ASP A 108 1.70 13.93 26.28
N LEU A 109 1.30 13.77 27.55
CA LEU A 109 1.53 12.53 28.28
C LEU A 109 0.64 11.40 27.76
N ARG A 110 -0.64 11.67 27.46
CA ARG A 110 -1.51 10.68 26.79
C ARG A 110 -0.93 10.22 25.47
N ASN A 111 -0.43 11.17 24.67
CA ASN A 111 0.17 10.89 23.37
C ASN A 111 1.46 10.04 23.50
N ALA A 112 2.34 10.38 24.46
CA ALA A 112 3.55 9.62 24.75
C ALA A 112 3.23 8.19 25.20
N ALA A 113 2.21 8.01 26.06
CA ALA A 113 1.74 6.68 26.48
C ALA A 113 1.21 5.87 25.29
N ALA A 114 0.33 6.46 24.46
CA ALA A 114 -0.22 5.80 23.27
C ALA A 114 0.87 5.38 22.27
N LEU A 115 1.85 6.25 22.05
CA LEU A 115 2.97 6.00 21.16
C LEU A 115 3.92 4.91 21.68
N CYS A 116 4.08 4.80 22.99
CA CYS A 116 4.79 3.68 23.61
C CYS A 116 4.00 2.39 23.44
N LEU A 117 2.71 2.39 23.80
CA LEU A 117 1.81 1.25 23.71
C LEU A 117 1.71 0.66 22.29
N SER A 118 1.74 1.49 21.25
CA SER A 118 1.73 1.04 19.84
C SER A 118 2.90 0.10 19.48
N ARG A 119 3.96 0.10 20.30
CA ARG A 119 5.16 -0.72 20.15
C ARG A 119 5.27 -1.85 21.18
N ALA A 120 4.21 -2.13 21.94
CA ALA A 120 4.21 -3.20 22.93
C ALA A 120 4.70 -4.53 22.32
N PRO A 121 5.55 -5.31 23.01
CA PRO A 121 6.23 -6.47 22.44
C PRO A 121 5.37 -7.74 22.39
N ARG A 122 4.31 -7.83 23.21
CA ARG A 122 3.33 -8.93 23.22
C ARG A 122 2.09 -8.55 24.03
N ARG A 123 1.09 -9.42 24.01
CA ARG A 123 -0.14 -9.27 24.79
C ARG A 123 0.06 -9.66 26.24
N THR A 124 -0.56 -8.89 27.12
CA THR A 124 -0.81 -9.19 28.53
C THR A 124 -2.17 -8.56 28.88
N GLU A 125 -2.74 -8.83 30.07
CA GLU A 125 -4.04 -8.27 30.45
C GLU A 125 -3.98 -6.73 30.51
N GLY A 126 -2.91 -6.18 31.09
CA GLY A 126 -2.70 -4.73 31.13
C GLY A 126 -2.56 -4.10 29.74
N ILE A 127 -1.81 -4.74 28.83
CA ILE A 127 -1.65 -4.22 27.46
C ILE A 127 -2.99 -4.25 26.71
N ASP A 128 -3.78 -5.32 26.84
CA ASP A 128 -5.11 -5.41 26.23
C ASP A 128 -6.04 -4.29 26.75
N ARG A 129 -6.01 -4.00 28.06
CA ARG A 129 -6.76 -2.88 28.66
C ARG A 129 -6.30 -1.52 28.16
N GLY A 130 -4.98 -1.31 28.05
CA GLY A 130 -4.44 -0.08 27.48
C GLY A 130 -4.89 0.15 26.03
N ILE A 131 -4.91 -0.91 25.22
CA ILE A 131 -5.39 -0.83 23.83
C ILE A 131 -6.88 -0.50 23.79
N ASP A 132 -7.72 -1.12 24.62
CA ASP A 132 -9.15 -0.79 24.69
C ASP A 132 -9.39 0.69 25.06
N ILE A 133 -8.65 1.21 26.05
CA ILE A 133 -8.71 2.63 26.44
C ILE A 133 -8.31 3.53 25.26
N GLY A 134 -7.20 3.21 24.59
CA GLY A 134 -6.69 4.01 23.47
C GLY A 134 -7.63 4.03 22.27
N LEU A 135 -8.20 2.88 21.90
CA LEU A 135 -9.17 2.77 20.80
C LEU A 135 -10.48 3.52 21.10
N ARG A 136 -10.87 3.63 22.38
CA ARG A 136 -12.05 4.38 22.81
C ARG A 136 -11.78 5.87 23.04
N SER A 137 -10.54 6.33 22.96
CA SER A 137 -10.18 7.71 23.26
C SER A 137 -10.81 8.69 22.28
N GLU A 138 -11.46 9.74 22.79
CA GLU A 138 -11.96 10.86 21.99
C GLU A 138 -10.81 11.75 21.48
N HIS A 139 -9.59 11.58 22.00
CA HIS A 139 -8.41 12.28 21.51
C HIS A 139 -7.86 11.60 20.25
N HIS A 140 -7.99 12.28 19.11
CA HIS A 140 -7.54 11.79 17.81
C HIS A 140 -6.10 11.27 17.79
N GLU A 141 -5.13 11.98 18.39
CA GLU A 141 -3.72 11.51 18.40
C GLU A 141 -3.50 10.23 19.20
N VAL A 142 -4.24 10.05 20.31
CA VAL A 142 -4.19 8.82 21.11
C VAL A 142 -4.77 7.67 20.30
N TYR A 143 -5.96 7.88 19.73
CA TYR A 143 -6.64 6.92 18.87
C TYR A 143 -5.76 6.52 17.67
N TRP A 144 -5.21 7.51 16.96
CA TRP A 144 -4.31 7.33 15.82
C TRP A 144 -3.13 6.43 16.19
N ASN A 145 -2.41 6.74 17.27
CA ASN A 145 -1.24 5.97 17.67
C ASN A 145 -1.59 4.53 18.06
N VAL A 146 -2.71 4.32 18.76
CA VAL A 146 -3.14 2.97 19.16
C VAL A 146 -3.65 2.16 17.97
N CYS A 147 -4.20 2.78 16.92
CA CYS A 147 -4.54 2.07 15.68
C CYS A 147 -3.32 1.45 14.97
N GLN A 148 -2.12 1.96 15.25
CA GLN A 148 -0.86 1.48 14.67
C GLN A 148 -0.24 0.28 15.44
N VAL A 149 -0.93 -0.27 16.45
CA VAL A 149 -0.47 -1.50 17.11
C VAL A 149 -0.34 -2.64 16.10
N ARG A 150 0.56 -3.57 16.39
CA ARG A 150 0.76 -4.73 15.51
C ARG A 150 -0.52 -5.58 15.42
N PRO A 151 -0.84 -6.15 14.24
CA PRO A 151 -2.08 -6.93 14.04
C PRO A 151 -2.33 -8.03 15.06
N GLU A 152 -1.26 -8.66 15.57
CA GLU A 152 -1.33 -9.74 16.56
C GLU A 152 -1.77 -9.26 17.96
N LEU A 153 -1.67 -7.96 18.23
CA LEU A 153 -2.08 -7.33 19.48
C LEU A 153 -3.49 -6.75 19.41
N LEU A 154 -4.04 -6.56 18.21
CA LEU A 154 -5.36 -5.99 18.06
C LEU A 154 -6.42 -6.88 18.75
N PRO A 155 -7.32 -6.29 19.55
CA PRO A 155 -8.38 -7.04 20.24
C PRO A 155 -9.40 -7.60 19.25
N ASP A 156 -10.39 -8.33 19.76
CA ASP A 156 -11.55 -8.72 18.95
C ASP A 156 -12.26 -7.47 18.40
N PRO A 157 -12.65 -7.45 17.11
CA PRO A 157 -13.27 -6.27 16.49
C PRO A 157 -14.69 -5.97 16.98
N LYS A 158 -15.46 -6.99 17.43
CA LYS A 158 -16.90 -6.87 17.70
C LYS A 158 -17.27 -5.70 18.62
N PRO A 159 -16.55 -5.42 19.73
CA PRO A 159 -16.89 -4.32 20.64
C PRO A 159 -16.67 -2.93 20.03
N TYR A 160 -15.93 -2.82 18.93
CA TYR A 160 -15.52 -1.55 18.32
C TYR A 160 -16.31 -1.20 17.07
N VAL A 161 -17.04 -2.15 16.47
CA VAL A 161 -17.79 -1.92 15.21
C VAL A 161 -18.74 -0.71 15.31
N ALA A 162 -19.58 -0.68 16.36
CA ALA A 162 -20.53 0.41 16.56
C ALA A 162 -19.83 1.76 16.79
N MET A 163 -18.70 1.75 17.51
CA MET A 163 -17.89 2.94 17.74
C MET A 163 -17.29 3.48 16.44
N LEU A 164 -16.74 2.60 15.59
CA LEU A 164 -16.17 3.00 14.31
C LEU A 164 -17.22 3.61 13.39
N ILE A 165 -18.41 3.00 13.31
CA ILE A 165 -19.55 3.54 12.57
C ILE A 165 -19.96 4.90 13.17
N GLY A 166 -20.07 5.00 14.49
CA GLY A 166 -20.37 6.26 15.18
C GLY A 166 -19.41 7.38 14.79
N ARG A 167 -18.10 7.12 14.82
CA ARG A 167 -17.07 8.11 14.41
C ARG A 167 -17.18 8.54 12.96
N LEU A 168 -17.50 7.61 12.05
CA LEU A 168 -17.66 7.93 10.61
C LEU A 168 -18.94 8.74 10.33
N THR A 169 -19.97 8.55 11.15
CA THR A 169 -21.30 9.15 10.98
C THR A 169 -21.51 10.41 11.82
N ASP A 170 -20.64 10.70 12.79
CA ASP A 170 -20.75 11.86 13.68
C ASP A 170 -20.64 13.18 12.92
N GLU A 171 -21.75 13.90 12.77
CA GLU A 171 -21.83 15.19 12.06
C GLU A 171 -21.09 16.33 12.76
N SER A 172 -20.76 16.19 14.05
CA SER A 172 -19.99 17.20 14.79
C SER A 172 -18.50 17.22 14.42
N ILE A 173 -18.00 16.15 13.81
CA ILE A 173 -16.60 16.04 13.39
C ILE A 173 -16.43 16.69 12.02
N ASP A 174 -15.46 17.59 11.92
CA ASP A 174 -15.09 18.25 10.66
C ASP A 174 -14.74 17.24 9.55
N GLU A 175 -15.13 17.55 8.31
CA GLU A 175 -14.95 16.64 7.17
C GLU A 175 -13.48 16.31 6.89
N SER A 176 -12.55 17.25 7.14
CA SER A 176 -11.11 16.99 7.00
C SER A 176 -10.58 16.03 8.06
N VAL A 177 -11.13 16.08 9.27
CA VAL A 177 -10.82 15.15 10.36
C VAL A 177 -11.40 13.77 10.06
N LYS A 178 -12.58 13.68 9.43
CA LYS A 178 -13.16 12.40 8.96
C LYS A 178 -12.31 11.69 7.91
N LEU A 179 -11.64 12.44 7.03
CA LEU A 179 -10.66 11.87 6.10
C LEU A 179 -9.44 11.31 6.84
N GLY A 180 -9.03 11.96 7.93
CA GLY A 180 -8.10 11.40 8.91
C GLY A 180 -8.60 10.04 9.39
N LEU A 181 -9.75 10.03 10.08
CA LEU A 181 -10.41 8.85 10.67
C LEU A 181 -10.56 7.65 9.73
N TRP A 182 -10.68 7.88 8.43
CA TRP A 182 -10.68 6.81 7.43
C TRP A 182 -9.35 6.04 7.41
N VAL A 183 -8.20 6.71 7.53
CA VAL A 183 -6.89 6.04 7.54
C VAL A 183 -6.75 5.13 8.75
N GLU A 184 -7.24 5.54 9.94
CA GLU A 184 -7.29 4.64 11.10
C GLU A 184 -8.25 3.48 10.88
N PHE A 185 -9.43 3.75 10.33
CA PHE A 185 -10.39 2.70 9.98
C PHE A 185 -9.77 1.67 9.03
N ASP A 186 -9.09 2.12 7.98
CA ASP A 186 -8.37 1.28 7.03
C ASP A 186 -7.24 0.47 7.70
N THR A 187 -6.50 1.10 8.61
CA THR A 187 -5.42 0.46 9.37
C THR A 187 -5.97 -0.67 10.25
N LEU A 188 -7.04 -0.42 11.00
CA LEU A 188 -7.69 -1.40 11.86
C LEU A 188 -8.28 -2.57 11.05
N LEU A 189 -9.00 -2.29 9.96
CA LEU A 189 -9.55 -3.33 9.10
C LEU A 189 -8.45 -4.19 8.46
N THR A 190 -7.34 -3.56 8.05
CA THR A 190 -6.17 -4.26 7.51
C THR A 190 -5.47 -5.13 8.56
N GLY A 191 -5.51 -4.74 9.83
CA GLY A 191 -4.98 -5.52 10.95
C GLY A 191 -5.91 -6.65 11.41
N TRP A 192 -7.23 -6.43 11.43
CA TRP A 192 -8.20 -7.46 11.80
C TRP A 192 -8.45 -8.49 10.70
N ARG A 193 -8.45 -8.07 9.43
CA ARG A 193 -8.69 -8.90 8.23
C ARG A 193 -9.93 -9.79 8.38
N GLU A 194 -9.75 -11.11 8.29
CA GLU A 194 -10.79 -12.12 8.40
C GLU A 194 -11.56 -12.05 9.74
N ARG A 195 -10.96 -11.51 10.82
CA ARG A 195 -11.69 -11.31 12.09
C ARG A 195 -12.79 -10.26 11.96
N PHE A 196 -12.63 -9.29 11.05
CA PHE A 196 -13.62 -8.24 10.82
C PHE A 196 -14.71 -8.64 9.83
N LYS A 197 -14.45 -9.63 8.97
CA LYS A 197 -15.38 -10.10 7.92
C LYS A 197 -16.81 -10.36 8.39
N PRO A 198 -17.08 -10.96 9.57
CA PRO A 198 -18.45 -11.14 10.08
C PRO A 198 -19.20 -9.84 10.37
N HIS A 199 -18.51 -8.70 10.47
CA HIS A 199 -19.06 -7.40 10.83
C HIS A 199 -19.24 -6.45 9.64
N VAL A 200 -18.74 -6.83 8.45
CA VAL A 200 -18.82 -6.01 7.23
C VAL A 200 -20.26 -5.67 6.87
N GLU A 201 -21.20 -6.60 7.06
CA GLU A 201 -22.63 -6.37 6.87
C GLU A 201 -23.16 -5.20 7.72
N THR A 202 -22.69 -5.06 8.96
CA THR A 202 -23.11 -3.99 9.85
C THR A 202 -22.67 -2.62 9.33
N VAL A 203 -21.44 -2.54 8.79
CA VAL A 203 -20.94 -1.30 8.17
C VAL A 203 -21.73 -0.97 6.89
N ILE A 204 -22.07 -1.97 6.07
CA ILE A 204 -22.89 -1.79 4.86
C ILE A 204 -24.26 -1.21 5.18
N ARG A 205 -24.90 -1.65 6.27
CA ARG A 205 -26.19 -1.12 6.72
C ARG A 205 -26.13 0.39 6.95
N SER A 206 -25.04 0.87 7.56
CA SER A 206 -24.82 2.28 7.90
C SER A 206 -24.14 3.11 6.81
N LEU A 207 -23.93 2.58 5.59
CA LEU A 207 -23.29 3.34 4.51
C LEU A 207 -24.02 4.62 4.14
N ASP A 208 -25.36 4.63 4.25
CA ASP A 208 -26.16 5.80 3.90
C ASP A 208 -25.99 6.93 4.94
N ASP A 209 -25.65 6.58 6.18
CA ASP A 209 -25.37 7.51 7.27
C ASP A 209 -23.93 8.07 7.20
N ILE A 210 -23.04 7.40 6.45
CA ILE A 210 -21.65 7.85 6.26
C ILE A 210 -21.63 8.98 5.22
N PRO A 211 -20.87 10.08 5.42
CA PRO A 211 -20.74 11.15 4.45
C PRO A 211 -20.34 10.65 3.07
N GLU A 212 -20.98 11.19 2.03
CA GLU A 212 -20.86 10.68 0.65
C GLU A 212 -19.41 10.57 0.17
N LYS A 213 -18.57 11.57 0.47
CA LYS A 213 -17.14 11.58 0.07
C LYS A 213 -16.31 10.47 0.74
N CYS A 214 -16.74 9.98 1.91
CA CYS A 214 -16.05 8.91 2.64
C CYS A 214 -16.50 7.52 2.21
N ARG A 215 -17.70 7.35 1.64
CA ARG A 215 -18.26 6.02 1.29
C ARG A 215 -17.36 5.21 0.33
N PRO A 216 -16.76 5.79 -0.75
CA PRO A 216 -15.83 5.04 -1.61
C PRO A 216 -14.61 4.52 -0.85
N LEU A 217 -14.10 5.31 0.09
CA LEU A 217 -12.93 4.98 0.90
C LEU A 217 -13.27 3.84 1.88
N VAL A 218 -14.44 3.89 2.52
CA VAL A 218 -14.94 2.82 3.39
C VAL A 218 -15.11 1.51 2.62
N LEU A 219 -15.71 1.54 1.42
CA LEU A 219 -15.85 0.34 0.58
C LEU A 219 -14.50 -0.26 0.19
N SER A 220 -13.52 0.59 -0.14
CA SER A 220 -12.13 0.16 -0.40
C SER A 220 -11.52 -0.57 0.81
N SER A 221 -11.74 -0.07 2.03
CA SER A 221 -11.26 -0.71 3.26
C SER A 221 -12.01 -2.02 3.56
N LEU A 222 -13.32 -2.07 3.36
CA LEU A 222 -14.12 -3.30 3.54
C LEU A 222 -13.67 -4.41 2.57
N ASN A 223 -13.28 -4.06 1.35
CA ASN A 223 -12.74 -5.02 0.39
C ASN A 223 -11.45 -5.70 0.89
N LYS A 224 -10.61 -5.00 1.67
CA LYS A 224 -9.42 -5.60 2.30
C LYS A 224 -9.76 -6.59 3.42
N ALA A 225 -10.85 -6.34 4.17
CA ALA A 225 -11.34 -7.26 5.19
C ALA A 225 -12.05 -8.48 4.59
N GLY A 226 -12.63 -8.31 3.39
CA GLY A 226 -13.36 -9.34 2.66
C GLY A 226 -14.85 -9.38 3.00
N PHE A 227 -15.67 -9.88 2.08
CA PHE A 227 -17.12 -10.00 2.25
C PHE A 227 -17.52 -11.46 2.45
N ASN A 228 -18.42 -11.73 3.40
CA ASN A 228 -19.20 -12.97 3.40
C ASN A 228 -20.36 -12.87 2.38
N PRO A 229 -21.03 -13.97 2.03
CA PRO A 229 -22.11 -13.96 1.04
C PRO A 229 -23.24 -12.99 1.39
N GLU A 230 -23.63 -12.90 2.66
CA GLU A 230 -24.73 -12.04 3.13
C GLU A 230 -24.39 -10.55 2.97
N ALA A 231 -23.18 -10.15 3.35
CA ALA A 231 -22.68 -8.79 3.18
C ALA A 231 -22.57 -8.42 1.69
N ALA A 232 -22.09 -9.35 0.86
CA ALA A 232 -21.99 -9.14 -0.58
C ALA A 232 -23.36 -8.94 -1.23
N GLU A 233 -24.34 -9.78 -0.89
CA GLU A 233 -25.72 -9.65 -1.36
C GLU A 233 -26.32 -8.30 -0.93
N GLN A 234 -26.08 -7.89 0.31
CA GLN A 234 -26.58 -6.62 0.82
C GLN A 234 -25.95 -5.42 0.10
N LEU A 235 -24.63 -5.41 -0.07
CA LEU A 235 -23.93 -4.36 -0.81
C LEU A 235 -24.46 -4.29 -2.25
N TYR A 236 -24.63 -5.44 -2.91
CA TYR A 236 -25.19 -5.52 -4.25
C TYR A 236 -26.61 -4.93 -4.34
N LYS A 237 -27.50 -5.26 -3.40
CA LYS A 237 -28.86 -4.68 -3.34
C LYS A 237 -28.82 -3.17 -3.17
N LYS A 238 -27.99 -2.64 -2.27
CA LYS A 238 -27.81 -1.20 -2.08
C LYS A 238 -27.20 -0.52 -3.30
N ALA A 239 -26.21 -1.15 -3.93
CA ALA A 239 -25.46 -0.58 -5.05
C ALA A 239 -26.33 -0.21 -6.26
N ARG A 240 -27.48 -0.89 -6.44
CA ARG A 240 -28.44 -0.56 -7.50
C ARG A 240 -28.97 0.88 -7.39
N GLY A 241 -29.08 1.42 -6.18
CA GLY A 241 -29.53 2.79 -5.92
C GLY A 241 -28.40 3.82 -5.79
N PHE A 242 -27.13 3.43 -5.92
CA PHE A 242 -26.01 4.35 -5.80
C PHE A 242 -25.80 5.17 -7.10
N GLU A 243 -25.29 6.38 -6.91
CA GLU A 243 -24.71 7.19 -7.98
C GLU A 243 -23.52 6.48 -8.64
N PRO A 244 -23.18 6.80 -9.91
CA PRO A 244 -22.22 6.02 -10.71
C PRO A 244 -20.85 5.80 -10.07
N GLU A 245 -20.27 6.81 -9.42
CA GLU A 245 -18.94 6.73 -8.79
C GLU A 245 -18.93 5.78 -7.59
N LEU A 246 -19.98 5.83 -6.76
CA LEU A 246 -20.11 4.97 -5.59
C LEU A 246 -20.50 3.55 -6.00
N LYS A 247 -21.38 3.42 -7.00
CA LYS A 247 -21.74 2.14 -7.63
C LYS A 247 -20.51 1.45 -8.24
N THR A 248 -19.59 2.22 -8.84
CA THR A 248 -18.29 1.72 -9.32
C THR A 248 -17.44 1.18 -8.16
N SER A 249 -17.37 1.89 -7.04
CA SER A 249 -16.66 1.40 -5.83
C SER A 249 -17.27 0.12 -5.26
N ALA A 250 -18.61 0.02 -5.24
CA ALA A 250 -19.31 -1.18 -4.81
C ALA A 250 -19.04 -2.36 -5.75
N PHE A 251 -19.09 -2.14 -7.06
CA PHE A 251 -18.71 -3.14 -8.06
C PHE A 251 -17.29 -3.68 -7.82
N LEU A 252 -16.29 -2.81 -7.61
CA LEU A 252 -14.91 -3.23 -7.33
C LEU A 252 -14.80 -4.05 -6.03
N SER A 253 -15.65 -3.76 -5.05
CA SER A 253 -15.66 -4.46 -3.76
C SER A 253 -16.32 -5.84 -3.85
N LEU A 254 -17.23 -6.03 -4.81
CA LEU A 254 -17.94 -7.29 -5.05
C LEU A 254 -17.14 -8.30 -5.87
N PHE A 255 -15.87 -8.04 -6.21
CA PHE A 255 -15.10 -8.95 -7.05
C PHE A 255 -14.91 -10.35 -6.46
N SER A 256 -14.82 -10.48 -5.13
CA SER A 256 -14.80 -11.78 -4.47
C SER A 256 -16.11 -12.57 -4.59
N HIS A 257 -17.16 -11.94 -5.12
CA HIS A 257 -18.50 -12.48 -5.36
C HIS A 257 -18.91 -12.21 -6.82
N PRO A 258 -18.31 -12.93 -7.79
CA PRO A 258 -18.35 -12.58 -9.20
C PRO A 258 -19.76 -12.54 -9.80
N ASP A 259 -20.72 -13.31 -9.29
CA ASP A 259 -22.10 -13.28 -9.77
C ASP A 259 -22.76 -11.92 -9.53
N PHE A 260 -22.59 -11.35 -8.34
CA PHE A 260 -23.11 -10.01 -8.01
C PHE A 260 -22.37 -8.91 -8.77
N ALA A 261 -21.05 -9.02 -8.93
CA ALA A 261 -20.28 -8.06 -9.71
C ALA A 261 -20.69 -8.08 -11.19
N THR A 262 -20.90 -9.28 -11.76
CA THR A 262 -21.34 -9.48 -13.14
C THR A 262 -22.71 -8.84 -13.36
N ASP A 263 -23.70 -9.18 -12.53
CA ASP A 263 -25.04 -8.62 -12.68
C ASP A 263 -25.05 -7.10 -12.53
N LEU A 264 -24.34 -6.55 -11.54
CA LEU A 264 -24.28 -5.10 -11.33
C LEU A 264 -23.66 -4.37 -12.53
N LEU A 265 -22.62 -4.94 -13.15
CA LEU A 265 -21.99 -4.36 -14.34
C LEU A 265 -22.91 -4.44 -15.57
N SER A 266 -23.56 -5.58 -15.77
CA SER A 266 -24.47 -5.79 -16.91
C SER A 266 -25.74 -4.95 -16.78
N SER A 267 -26.24 -4.72 -15.56
CA SER A 267 -27.45 -3.94 -15.30
C SER A 267 -27.22 -2.42 -15.26
N SER A 268 -25.96 -1.95 -15.25
CA SER A 268 -25.62 -0.55 -15.00
C SER A 268 -24.66 0.00 -16.08
N PRO A 269 -25.16 0.34 -17.28
CA PRO A 269 -24.32 0.86 -18.37
C PRO A 269 -23.51 2.11 -17.99
N GLU A 270 -24.04 2.94 -17.09
CA GLU A 270 -23.44 4.20 -16.66
C GLU A 270 -22.10 4.03 -15.93
N ILE A 271 -21.85 2.90 -15.26
CA ILE A 271 -20.57 2.67 -14.57
C ILE A 271 -19.49 2.12 -15.50
N GLN A 272 -19.85 1.59 -16.67
CA GLN A 272 -18.90 0.92 -17.57
C GLN A 272 -17.72 1.80 -17.97
N GLY A 273 -17.95 3.10 -18.19
CA GLY A 273 -16.89 4.06 -18.48
C GLY A 273 -15.96 4.31 -17.30
N LEU A 274 -16.51 4.50 -16.10
CA LEU A 274 -15.78 4.80 -14.86
C LEU A 274 -14.96 3.60 -14.37
N VAL A 275 -15.57 2.42 -14.46
CA VAL A 275 -14.97 1.12 -14.22
C VAL A 275 -13.70 0.98 -15.06
N SER A 276 -13.73 1.43 -16.32
CA SER A 276 -12.55 1.36 -17.20
C SER A 276 -11.37 2.25 -16.78
N GLU A 277 -11.61 3.32 -16.03
CA GLU A 277 -10.57 4.25 -15.56
C GLU A 277 -9.86 3.74 -14.31
N ARG A 278 -10.49 2.85 -13.54
CA ARG A 278 -9.94 2.28 -12.29
C ARG A 278 -9.05 1.07 -12.56
N ALA A 279 -8.07 1.27 -13.44
CA ALA A 279 -7.29 0.21 -14.08
C ALA A 279 -6.60 -0.76 -13.08
N ASN A 280 -6.09 -0.25 -11.96
CA ASN A 280 -5.28 -1.03 -11.01
C ASN A 280 -6.07 -2.14 -10.30
N ALA A 281 -7.40 -2.04 -10.23
CA ALA A 281 -8.24 -3.06 -9.60
C ALA A 281 -8.41 -4.32 -10.47
N TRP A 282 -8.15 -4.23 -11.79
CA TRP A 282 -8.31 -5.35 -12.73
C TRP A 282 -7.22 -6.40 -12.64
N TYR A 283 -6.03 -5.97 -12.25
CA TYR A 283 -4.82 -6.77 -12.23
C TYR A 283 -5.01 -8.11 -11.54
N VAL A 284 -5.60 -8.08 -10.34
CA VAL A 284 -5.80 -9.26 -9.51
C VAL A 284 -6.76 -10.25 -10.19
N ILE A 285 -7.85 -9.76 -10.79
CA ILE A 285 -8.87 -10.60 -11.43
C ILE A 285 -8.33 -11.30 -12.67
N PHE A 286 -7.59 -10.60 -13.54
CA PHE A 286 -7.08 -11.21 -14.77
C PHE A 286 -5.95 -12.21 -14.52
N LEU A 287 -5.28 -12.12 -13.38
CA LEU A 287 -4.32 -13.13 -12.93
C LEU A 287 -4.96 -14.30 -12.18
N GLU A 288 -6.17 -14.12 -11.66
CA GLU A 288 -6.92 -15.18 -10.98
C GLU A 288 -7.26 -16.29 -11.96
N THR A 289 -6.92 -17.54 -11.64
CA THR A 289 -7.18 -18.70 -12.50
C THR A 289 -8.49 -19.41 -12.15
N ASP A 290 -9.12 -19.02 -11.03
CA ASP A 290 -10.42 -19.53 -10.63
C ASP A 290 -11.50 -19.22 -11.70
N SER A 291 -12.18 -20.28 -12.15
CA SER A 291 -13.17 -20.25 -13.22
C SER A 291 -14.42 -19.43 -12.85
N ARG A 292 -14.68 -19.19 -11.56
CA ARG A 292 -15.79 -18.34 -11.10
C ARG A 292 -15.68 -16.91 -11.61
N TYR A 293 -14.46 -16.44 -11.87
CA TYR A 293 -14.23 -15.09 -12.41
C TYR A 293 -14.46 -15.01 -13.93
N ASN A 294 -14.71 -16.13 -14.62
CA ASN A 294 -14.88 -16.11 -16.08
C ASN A 294 -16.11 -15.31 -16.51
N ALA A 295 -17.20 -15.33 -15.74
CA ALA A 295 -18.40 -14.56 -16.05
C ALA A 295 -18.10 -13.05 -16.04
N VAL A 296 -17.54 -12.54 -14.94
CA VAL A 296 -17.16 -11.12 -14.85
C VAL A 296 -16.11 -10.75 -15.89
N LYS A 297 -15.10 -11.60 -16.13
CA LYS A 297 -14.11 -11.39 -17.21
C LYS A 297 -14.80 -11.25 -18.57
N ASN A 298 -15.75 -12.13 -18.89
CA ASN A 298 -16.46 -12.09 -20.16
C ASN A 298 -17.31 -10.83 -20.33
N GLU A 299 -17.98 -10.35 -19.28
CA GLU A 299 -18.69 -9.06 -19.34
C GLU A 299 -17.73 -7.89 -19.51
N LEU A 300 -16.59 -7.91 -18.82
CA LEU A 300 -15.55 -6.90 -18.97
C LEU A 300 -15.02 -6.84 -20.41
N LEU A 301 -14.80 -8.00 -21.05
CA LEU A 301 -14.35 -8.08 -22.45
C LEU A 301 -15.35 -7.46 -23.45
N LYS A 302 -16.61 -7.25 -23.06
CA LYS A 302 -17.64 -6.61 -23.91
C LYS A 302 -17.64 -5.09 -23.79
N LEU A 303 -16.90 -4.51 -22.84
CA LEU A 303 -16.91 -3.07 -22.62
C LEU A 303 -16.37 -2.32 -23.85
N PRO A 304 -17.10 -1.31 -24.37
CA PRO A 304 -16.67 -0.57 -25.56
C PRO A 304 -15.35 0.17 -25.32
N ASN A 305 -15.12 0.58 -24.07
CA ASN A 305 -13.90 1.23 -23.62
C ASN A 305 -13.04 0.31 -22.77
N PHE A 306 -12.74 -0.90 -23.26
CA PHE A 306 -11.95 -1.87 -22.50
C PHE A 306 -10.61 -1.28 -21.99
N PRO A 307 -10.23 -1.49 -20.71
CA PRO A 307 -9.04 -0.87 -20.13
C PRO A 307 -7.76 -1.38 -20.79
N PRO A 308 -6.81 -0.51 -21.19
CA PRO A 308 -5.55 -0.94 -21.77
C PRO A 308 -4.77 -1.93 -20.88
N LEU A 309 -4.83 -1.76 -19.55
CA LEU A 309 -4.20 -2.69 -18.62
C LEU A 309 -4.80 -4.09 -18.71
N ALA A 310 -6.13 -4.18 -18.70
CA ALA A 310 -6.84 -5.44 -18.81
C ALA A 310 -6.54 -6.10 -20.15
N ALA A 311 -6.56 -5.33 -21.25
CA ALA A 311 -6.18 -5.79 -22.58
C ALA A 311 -4.77 -6.39 -22.59
N ALA A 312 -3.80 -5.72 -21.95
CA ALA A 312 -2.43 -6.19 -21.83
C ALA A 312 -2.34 -7.55 -21.12
N PHE A 313 -3.07 -7.74 -20.02
CA PHE A 313 -3.08 -9.01 -19.28
C PHE A 313 -3.73 -10.14 -20.06
N ILE A 314 -4.77 -9.88 -20.84
CA ILE A 314 -5.33 -10.89 -21.74
C ILE A 314 -4.36 -11.16 -22.90
N GLY A 315 -3.68 -10.12 -23.39
CA GLY A 315 -2.77 -10.20 -24.53
C GLY A 315 -3.50 -10.41 -25.86
N ALA A 316 -4.75 -9.97 -25.96
CA ALA A 316 -5.56 -10.17 -27.17
C ALA A 316 -5.32 -9.04 -28.19
N GLU A 317 -4.86 -9.42 -29.37
CA GLU A 317 -4.50 -8.51 -30.46
C GLU A 317 -5.66 -7.60 -30.91
N LYS A 318 -6.91 -8.08 -30.79
CA LYS A 318 -8.12 -7.32 -31.15
C LYS A 318 -8.25 -5.96 -30.44
N TYR A 319 -7.57 -5.76 -29.31
CA TYR A 319 -7.59 -4.49 -28.56
C TYR A 319 -6.52 -3.49 -29.00
N ARG A 320 -5.58 -3.88 -29.87
CA ARG A 320 -4.50 -2.98 -30.34
C ARG A 320 -5.02 -1.67 -30.94
N PRO A 321 -6.01 -1.66 -31.86
CA PRO A 321 -6.46 -0.42 -32.48
C PRO A 321 -6.99 0.60 -31.46
N GLN A 322 -7.65 0.10 -30.39
CA GLN A 322 -8.16 0.96 -29.33
C GLN A 322 -7.02 1.55 -28.46
N ILE A 323 -5.96 0.77 -28.21
CA ILE A 323 -4.78 1.25 -27.46
C ILE A 323 -4.01 2.27 -28.31
N GLU A 324 -3.84 2.00 -29.60
CA GLU A 324 -3.20 2.91 -30.57
C GLU A 324 -3.95 4.24 -30.66
N ALA A 325 -5.28 4.23 -30.79
CA ALA A 325 -6.09 5.44 -30.77
C ALA A 325 -5.94 6.26 -29.47
N LYS A 326 -5.84 5.59 -28.31
CA LYS A 326 -5.57 6.26 -27.02
C LYS A 326 -4.15 6.83 -26.93
N LEU A 327 -3.19 6.24 -27.63
CA LEU A 327 -1.79 6.67 -27.63
C LEU A 327 -1.60 8.01 -28.35
N GLU A 328 -2.39 8.27 -29.41
CA GLU A 328 -2.35 9.50 -30.20
C GLU A 328 -2.61 10.75 -29.36
N THR A 329 -3.58 10.67 -28.43
CA THR A 329 -3.98 11.79 -27.57
C THR A 329 -3.33 11.76 -26.19
N ALA A 330 -2.50 10.76 -25.89
CA ALA A 330 -1.89 10.61 -24.57
C ALA A 330 -0.71 11.59 -24.35
N ASN A 331 -0.58 12.08 -23.11
CA ASN A 331 0.62 12.78 -22.66
C ASN A 331 1.83 11.83 -22.57
N SER A 332 3.04 12.39 -22.41
CA SER A 332 4.31 11.65 -22.35
C SER A 332 4.28 10.50 -21.33
N TYR A 333 3.87 10.79 -20.10
CA TYR A 333 3.80 9.81 -19.02
C TYR A 333 2.85 8.65 -19.35
N ARG A 334 1.65 8.96 -19.83
CA ARG A 334 0.64 7.97 -20.19
C ARG A 334 1.06 7.15 -21.41
N LYS A 335 1.84 7.72 -22.34
CA LYS A 335 2.37 6.99 -23.50
C LYS A 335 3.25 5.81 -23.08
N HIS A 336 4.10 5.94 -22.07
CA HIS A 336 4.93 4.83 -21.59
C HIS A 336 4.08 3.63 -21.14
N PHE A 337 3.05 3.90 -20.34
CA PHE A 337 2.09 2.88 -19.89
C PHE A 337 1.32 2.25 -21.06
N LEU A 338 0.82 3.07 -21.99
CA LEU A 338 0.06 2.57 -23.15
C LEU A 338 0.95 1.76 -24.11
N ASN A 339 2.21 2.15 -24.31
CA ASN A 339 3.17 1.39 -25.10
C ASN A 339 3.46 0.02 -24.46
N ALA A 340 3.58 -0.07 -23.14
CA ALA A 340 3.67 -1.35 -22.46
C ALA A 340 2.42 -2.22 -22.70
N CYS A 341 1.23 -1.63 -22.63
CA CYS A 341 -0.02 -2.34 -22.93
C CYS A 341 -0.06 -2.83 -24.40
N LEU A 342 0.38 -1.99 -25.33
CA LEU A 342 0.40 -2.28 -26.75
C LEU A 342 1.35 -3.46 -27.06
N ARG A 343 2.57 -3.45 -26.52
CA ARG A 343 3.53 -4.57 -26.63
C ARG A 343 2.98 -5.88 -26.07
N ALA A 344 2.29 -5.82 -24.94
CA ALA A 344 1.65 -6.99 -24.34
C ALA A 344 0.53 -7.57 -25.23
N CYS A 345 -0.10 -6.73 -26.06
CA CYS A 345 -1.11 -7.12 -27.05
C CYS A 345 -0.51 -7.48 -28.43
N GLY A 346 0.81 -7.68 -28.52
CA GLY A 346 1.48 -8.05 -29.77
C GLY A 346 1.89 -6.87 -30.67
N GLY A 347 1.82 -5.63 -30.15
CA GLY A 347 2.39 -4.48 -30.84
C GLY A 347 3.91 -4.55 -30.99
N GLU A 348 4.45 -3.72 -31.87
CA GLU A 348 5.87 -3.69 -32.17
C GLU A 348 6.74 -3.32 -30.96
N ILE A 349 7.93 -3.92 -30.91
CA ILE A 349 8.97 -3.60 -29.93
C ILE A 349 9.95 -2.66 -30.63
N ASP A 350 9.74 -1.37 -30.44
CA ASP A 350 10.57 -0.28 -30.97
C ASP A 350 11.95 -0.20 -30.32
N ARG A 351 12.01 -0.49 -29.02
CA ARG A 351 13.22 -0.46 -28.21
C ARG A 351 13.23 -1.59 -27.19
N HIS A 352 14.41 -2.16 -26.96
CA HIS A 352 14.64 -3.06 -25.84
C HIS A 352 15.97 -2.76 -25.13
N ILE A 353 16.08 -3.25 -23.90
CA ILE A 353 17.31 -3.27 -23.11
C ILE A 353 17.58 -4.70 -22.66
N THR A 354 18.85 -5.06 -22.53
CA THR A 354 19.27 -6.39 -22.05
C THR A 354 19.94 -6.24 -20.68
N ILE A 355 19.51 -7.06 -19.73
CA ILE A 355 19.98 -7.08 -18.35
C ILE A 355 20.46 -8.50 -18.03
N ASN A 356 21.67 -8.61 -17.50
CA ASN A 356 22.30 -9.88 -17.12
C ASN A 356 23.26 -9.66 -15.94
N SER A 357 24.01 -10.68 -15.53
CA SER A 357 24.95 -10.59 -14.41
C SER A 357 26.11 -9.62 -14.63
N GLU A 358 26.40 -9.25 -15.88
CA GLU A 358 27.51 -8.36 -16.25
C GLU A 358 27.04 -6.93 -16.56
N SER A 359 25.75 -6.72 -16.82
CA SER A 359 25.18 -5.45 -17.26
C SER A 359 23.78 -5.24 -16.69
N ASP A 360 23.57 -4.10 -16.04
CA ASP A 360 22.26 -3.64 -15.54
C ASP A 360 21.36 -3.05 -16.66
N GLY A 361 21.79 -3.13 -17.92
CA GLY A 361 21.10 -2.56 -19.08
C GLY A 361 21.24 -1.05 -19.23
N ARG A 362 21.91 -0.35 -18.30
CA ARG A 362 22.19 1.09 -18.31
C ARG A 362 21.00 1.97 -18.70
N PHE A 363 19.82 1.67 -18.18
CA PHE A 363 18.62 2.48 -18.39
C PHE A 363 18.28 3.28 -17.14
N LYS A 364 18.17 4.60 -17.28
CA LYS A 364 17.59 5.49 -16.28
C LYS A 364 16.70 6.51 -17.00
N PRO A 365 15.41 6.63 -16.65
CA PRO A 365 14.55 7.66 -17.24
C PRO A 365 14.90 9.05 -16.74
N ASP A 366 14.34 10.07 -17.40
CA ASP A 366 14.49 11.48 -16.98
C ASP A 366 13.88 11.75 -15.61
N SER A 367 12.84 10.97 -15.26
CA SER A 367 12.17 11.00 -13.95
C SER A 367 12.93 10.24 -12.85
N ALA A 368 14.02 9.52 -13.12
CA ALA A 368 14.61 8.61 -12.14
C ALA A 368 15.31 9.35 -11.00
N TRP A 369 15.02 9.00 -9.75
CA TRP A 369 15.63 9.57 -8.55
C TRP A 369 17.17 9.44 -8.55
N PRO A 370 17.93 10.50 -8.20
CA PRO A 370 17.48 11.85 -7.79
C PRO A 370 17.25 12.84 -8.96
N GLY A 371 17.19 12.36 -10.21
CA GLY A 371 16.83 13.14 -11.39
C GLY A 371 15.34 13.49 -11.45
N SER A 372 15.05 14.76 -11.73
CA SER A 372 13.68 15.27 -11.91
C SER A 372 13.43 15.58 -13.40
N ASP A 373 12.26 15.18 -13.90
CA ASP A 373 11.77 15.53 -15.23
C ASP A 373 11.24 16.97 -15.24
N LYS A 374 12.01 17.88 -15.83
CA LYS A 374 11.68 19.30 -15.93
C LYS A 374 10.39 19.58 -16.72
N ARG A 375 9.93 18.66 -17.57
CA ARG A 375 8.66 18.83 -18.31
C ARG A 375 7.44 18.67 -17.42
N ARG A 376 7.58 17.92 -16.32
CA ARG A 376 6.50 17.61 -15.36
C ARG A 376 6.61 18.48 -14.10
N GLN A 377 7.79 19.04 -13.84
CA GLN A 377 8.02 19.94 -12.73
C GLN A 377 7.46 21.35 -13.04
N PRO A 378 6.77 22.02 -12.10
CA PRO A 378 6.37 23.41 -12.28
C PRO A 378 7.60 24.35 -12.24
N GLU A 379 7.51 25.50 -12.92
CA GLU A 379 8.58 26.52 -12.94
C GLU A 379 8.98 27.01 -11.54
N ARG A 380 8.03 27.01 -10.59
CA ARG A 380 8.28 27.29 -9.18
C ARG A 380 7.80 26.12 -8.35
N MET A 381 8.74 25.43 -7.70
CA MET A 381 8.44 24.40 -6.72
C MET A 381 7.69 25.02 -5.54
N GLY A 382 6.46 24.56 -5.34
CA GLY A 382 5.71 24.74 -4.09
C GLY A 382 5.86 23.53 -3.19
N ALA A 383 4.90 23.32 -2.28
CA ALA A 383 4.77 22.06 -1.57
C ALA A 383 4.66 20.88 -2.58
N HIS A 384 5.23 19.73 -2.22
CA HIS A 384 5.19 18.50 -3.01
C HIS A 384 4.55 17.37 -2.19
N GLY A 385 4.00 16.39 -2.88
CA GLY A 385 3.43 15.19 -2.29
C GLY A 385 4.23 13.96 -2.73
N ASP A 386 4.60 13.13 -1.75
CA ASP A 386 5.24 11.85 -1.99
C ASP A 386 4.19 10.74 -1.98
N GLY A 387 4.36 9.77 -2.87
CA GLY A 387 3.47 8.63 -2.97
C GLY A 387 4.06 7.52 -3.81
N VAL A 388 3.18 6.73 -4.40
CA VAL A 388 3.54 5.61 -5.26
C VAL A 388 2.86 5.76 -6.60
N THR A 389 3.55 5.33 -7.66
CA THR A 389 2.92 5.12 -8.96
C THR A 389 3.06 3.68 -9.41
N TYR A 390 2.05 3.19 -10.13
CA TYR A 390 2.06 1.85 -10.68
C TYR A 390 2.69 1.86 -12.06
N ILE A 391 3.56 0.88 -12.30
CA ILE A 391 4.27 0.71 -13.57
C ILE A 391 3.99 -0.67 -14.14
N LEU A 392 3.91 -0.75 -15.47
CA LEU A 392 3.69 -1.97 -16.21
C LEU A 392 4.94 -2.31 -16.99
N ILE A 393 5.52 -3.47 -16.72
CA ILE A 393 6.75 -3.93 -17.36
C ILE A 393 6.45 -5.12 -18.26
N THR A 394 6.90 -5.02 -19.50
CA THR A 394 6.88 -6.09 -20.51
C THR A 394 8.30 -6.53 -20.80
N GLY A 395 8.52 -7.83 -20.94
CA GLY A 395 9.85 -8.32 -21.27
C GLY A 395 9.88 -9.78 -21.67
N GLU A 396 11.10 -10.32 -21.70
CA GLU A 396 11.42 -11.70 -21.97
C GLU A 396 12.48 -12.20 -20.99
N VAL A 397 12.35 -13.43 -20.50
CA VAL A 397 13.39 -14.11 -19.72
C VAL A 397 14.02 -15.21 -20.56
N ARG A 398 15.35 -15.15 -20.69
CA ARG A 398 16.19 -16.12 -21.39
C ARG A 398 17.16 -16.75 -20.42
N GLY A 399 17.30 -18.05 -20.46
CA GLY A 399 18.42 -18.76 -19.86
C GLY A 399 19.64 -18.77 -20.78
N SER A 400 20.81 -19.05 -20.22
CA SER A 400 22.02 -19.36 -20.98
C SER A 400 21.74 -20.36 -22.11
N GLY A 401 22.14 -20.04 -23.34
CA GLY A 401 21.83 -20.85 -24.53
C GLY A 401 20.48 -20.51 -25.20
N LYS A 402 19.90 -19.34 -24.90
CA LYS A 402 18.65 -18.81 -25.51
C LYS A 402 17.40 -19.68 -25.32
N ARG A 403 17.39 -20.55 -24.29
CA ARG A 403 16.20 -21.31 -23.89
C ARG A 403 15.41 -20.54 -22.85
N HIS A 404 14.08 -20.56 -22.92
CA HIS A 404 13.24 -19.93 -21.90
C HIS A 404 13.08 -20.87 -20.69
N PRO A 405 13.20 -20.35 -19.46
CA PRO A 405 12.87 -21.13 -18.27
C PRO A 405 11.43 -21.66 -18.30
N LYS A 406 11.17 -22.81 -17.68
CA LYS A 406 9.79 -23.34 -17.58
C LYS A 406 8.91 -22.52 -16.64
N SER A 407 9.53 -21.84 -15.67
CA SER A 407 8.87 -20.96 -14.73
C SER A 407 9.87 -19.91 -14.25
N VAL A 408 9.34 -18.74 -13.89
CA VAL A 408 10.11 -17.61 -13.35
C VAL A 408 9.34 -17.00 -12.19
N ARG A 409 10.01 -16.64 -11.09
CA ARG A 409 9.47 -15.84 -9.99
C ARG A 409 10.09 -14.44 -10.01
N PHE A 410 9.30 -13.45 -9.62
CA PHE A 410 9.73 -12.07 -9.45
C PHE A 410 9.48 -11.69 -7.99
N VAL A 411 10.54 -11.42 -7.25
CA VAL A 411 10.48 -11.12 -5.81
C VAL A 411 10.92 -9.69 -5.59
N ARG A 412 10.03 -8.85 -5.08
CA ARG A 412 10.36 -7.47 -4.72
C ARG A 412 11.36 -7.46 -3.56
N ARG A 413 12.35 -6.57 -3.62
CA ARG A 413 13.44 -6.44 -2.63
C ARG A 413 13.44 -5.11 -1.85
N ASN A 414 12.82 -4.06 -2.37
CA ASN A 414 12.80 -2.71 -1.78
C ASN A 414 11.37 -2.20 -1.53
N ASP A 415 11.18 -1.37 -0.50
CA ASP A 415 9.90 -0.67 -0.32
C ASP A 415 9.66 0.37 -1.42
N SER A 416 8.42 0.88 -1.48
CA SER A 416 7.99 1.86 -2.47
C SER A 416 8.07 3.31 -2.01
N MET A 417 8.50 3.57 -0.77
CA MET A 417 8.49 4.88 -0.12
C MET A 417 9.92 5.41 0.13
N LEU A 418 10.93 4.84 -0.51
CA LEU A 418 12.35 5.19 -0.35
C LEU A 418 12.87 5.08 1.09
N MET A 419 12.27 4.21 1.89
CA MET A 419 12.64 4.03 3.30
C MET A 419 13.85 3.09 3.48
N GLY A 420 14.45 2.63 2.38
CA GLY A 420 15.56 1.69 2.38
C GLY A 420 15.23 0.35 3.02
N GLN A 421 13.96 -0.02 3.12
CA GLN A 421 13.51 -1.26 3.72
C GLN A 421 13.74 -2.43 2.76
N ALA A 422 14.42 -3.45 3.27
CA ALA A 422 14.42 -4.75 2.62
C ALA A 422 13.03 -5.39 2.82
N ILE A 423 12.40 -5.74 1.71
CA ILE A 423 11.17 -6.54 1.72
C ILE A 423 11.39 -7.81 0.90
N GLU A 424 10.58 -8.83 1.14
CA GLU A 424 10.52 -10.02 0.32
C GLU A 424 9.06 -10.31 0.01
N ALA A 425 8.62 -9.91 -1.18
CA ALA A 425 7.24 -10.08 -1.61
C ALA A 425 7.18 -10.60 -3.04
N ASP A 426 6.50 -11.72 -3.25
CA ASP A 426 6.23 -12.23 -4.60
C ASP A 426 5.36 -11.22 -5.37
N ILE A 427 5.78 -10.92 -6.59
CA ILE A 427 5.04 -10.07 -7.51
C ILE A 427 4.27 -10.99 -8.47
N PRO A 428 2.93 -10.90 -8.53
CA PRO A 428 2.16 -11.64 -9.50
C PRO A 428 2.58 -11.25 -10.93
N ARG A 429 2.53 -12.19 -11.87
CA ARG A 429 2.95 -11.97 -13.25
C ARG A 429 2.22 -12.90 -14.20
N LYS A 430 2.12 -12.48 -15.46
CA LYS A 430 1.87 -13.39 -16.57
C LYS A 430 3.22 -13.80 -17.15
N TYR A 431 3.43 -15.10 -17.32
CA TYR A 431 4.64 -15.65 -17.92
C TYR A 431 4.26 -16.75 -18.92
N ASP A 432 4.80 -16.68 -20.13
CA ASP A 432 4.67 -17.72 -21.14
C ASP A 432 6.01 -18.46 -21.29
N PRO A 433 6.11 -19.74 -20.89
CA PRO A 433 7.35 -20.50 -21.00
C PRO A 433 7.74 -20.85 -22.44
N GLN A 434 6.83 -20.74 -23.42
CA GLN A 434 7.14 -21.01 -24.82
C GLN A 434 7.91 -19.87 -25.46
N THR A 435 7.54 -18.63 -25.14
CA THR A 435 8.15 -17.42 -25.70
C THR A 435 9.08 -16.71 -24.72
N GLY A 436 9.11 -17.14 -23.46
CA GLY A 436 9.80 -16.47 -22.36
C GLY A 436 9.21 -15.11 -21.99
N ARG A 437 8.10 -14.69 -22.63
CA ARG A 437 7.53 -13.37 -22.44
C ARG A 437 6.89 -13.25 -21.06
N PHE A 438 7.06 -12.08 -20.46
CA PHE A 438 6.40 -11.74 -19.21
C PHE A 438 5.70 -10.38 -19.28
N LEU A 439 4.66 -10.25 -18.46
CA LEU A 439 4.01 -9.00 -18.11
C LEU A 439 3.89 -8.97 -16.59
N LEU A 440 4.42 -7.93 -15.96
CA LEU A 440 4.29 -7.70 -14.53
C LEU A 440 3.84 -6.27 -14.27
N GLN A 441 2.99 -6.10 -13.26
CA GLN A 441 2.66 -4.79 -12.71
C GLN A 441 3.31 -4.67 -11.34
N THR A 442 4.02 -3.57 -11.12
CA THR A 442 4.62 -3.24 -9.82
C THR A 442 4.39 -1.75 -9.54
N HIS A 443 4.99 -1.24 -8.48
CA HIS A 443 4.88 0.15 -8.09
C HIS A 443 6.22 0.71 -7.64
N ILE A 444 6.44 2.00 -7.84
CA ILE A 444 7.67 2.70 -7.45
C ILE A 444 7.30 3.96 -6.68
N PHE A 445 8.25 4.48 -5.92
CA PHE A 445 8.12 5.82 -5.36
C PHE A 445 7.82 6.83 -6.48
N ALA A 446 7.00 7.81 -6.17
CA ALA A 446 6.65 8.89 -7.07
C ALA A 446 6.45 10.19 -6.29
N ALA A 447 7.14 11.24 -6.69
CA ALA A 447 6.93 12.59 -6.20
C ALA A 447 6.10 13.40 -7.20
N TYR A 448 5.14 14.14 -6.66
CA TYR A 448 4.19 14.96 -7.41
C TYR A 448 4.21 16.38 -6.90
N SER A 449 4.00 17.34 -7.80
CA SER A 449 3.78 18.72 -7.39
C SER A 449 2.31 18.93 -7.04
N PHE A 450 2.03 19.70 -5.98
CA PHE A 450 0.67 20.18 -5.75
C PHE A 450 0.23 21.26 -6.75
N ARG A 451 1.17 21.80 -7.53
CA ARG A 451 0.85 22.71 -8.63
C ARG A 451 0.81 21.92 -9.93
N PRO A 452 -0.16 22.20 -10.81
CA PRO A 452 -0.17 21.62 -12.15
C PRO A 452 1.16 21.91 -12.86
N GLY A 453 1.82 20.85 -13.32
CA GLY A 453 2.97 20.95 -14.21
C GLY A 453 2.53 21.14 -15.67
N PRO A 454 3.49 21.48 -16.57
CA PRO A 454 3.23 21.56 -18.01
C PRO A 454 2.75 20.22 -18.59
N GLU A 455 3.30 19.12 -18.07
CA GLU A 455 2.87 17.76 -18.37
C GLU A 455 2.38 17.05 -17.10
N PRO A 456 1.25 16.30 -17.16
CA PRO A 456 0.77 15.54 -16.01
C PRO A 456 1.61 14.27 -15.79
N GLY A 457 1.88 13.95 -14.52
CA GLY A 457 2.63 12.77 -14.10
C GLY A 457 3.56 13.06 -12.92
N PRO A 458 4.22 12.04 -12.36
CA PRO A 458 5.26 12.26 -11.36
C PRO A 458 6.46 12.94 -12.03
N TYR A 459 6.97 14.00 -11.41
CA TYR A 459 8.18 14.67 -11.88
C TYR A 459 9.43 13.92 -11.45
N GLN A 460 9.34 13.02 -10.48
CA GLN A 460 10.45 12.22 -9.99
C GLN A 460 9.94 10.88 -9.47
N THR A 461 10.64 9.80 -9.80
CA THR A 461 10.25 8.42 -9.53
C THR A 461 11.44 7.61 -9.02
N GLY A 462 11.17 6.64 -8.14
CA GLY A 462 12.19 5.70 -7.67
C GLY A 462 12.43 4.56 -8.66
N SER A 463 12.96 3.44 -8.15
CA SER A 463 13.00 2.18 -8.89
C SER A 463 12.38 1.04 -8.08
N ALA A 464 11.93 -0.01 -8.76
CA ALA A 464 11.56 -1.28 -8.13
C ALA A 464 12.74 -2.24 -8.28
N LEU A 465 13.37 -2.62 -7.17
CA LEU A 465 14.38 -3.66 -7.14
C LEU A 465 13.68 -5.02 -7.03
N ILE A 466 13.85 -5.85 -8.05
CA ILE A 466 13.17 -7.14 -8.18
C ILE A 466 14.20 -8.22 -8.46
N ARG A 467 14.21 -9.25 -7.64
CA ARG A 467 14.95 -10.49 -7.88
C ARG A 467 14.18 -11.37 -8.84
N VAL A 468 14.83 -11.78 -9.92
CA VAL A 468 14.32 -12.73 -10.89
C VAL A 468 14.93 -14.10 -10.60
N GLU A 469 14.07 -15.08 -10.35
CA GLU A 469 14.47 -16.45 -9.99
C GLU A 469 13.85 -17.44 -10.96
N ALA A 470 14.62 -18.44 -11.38
CA ALA A 470 14.11 -19.54 -12.19
C ALA A 470 14.82 -20.85 -11.79
N PRO A 471 14.11 -22.00 -11.76
CA PRO A 471 14.74 -23.28 -11.42
C PRO A 471 15.93 -23.59 -12.34
N GLY A 472 17.09 -23.89 -11.73
CA GLY A 472 18.33 -24.19 -12.44
C GLY A 472 19.12 -22.97 -12.92
N TYR A 473 18.75 -21.77 -12.49
CA TYR A 473 19.42 -20.52 -12.83
C TYR A 473 19.82 -19.74 -11.58
N LYS A 474 20.91 -18.96 -11.68
CA LYS A 474 21.32 -18.03 -10.63
C LYS A 474 20.31 -16.87 -10.55
N PRO A 475 19.84 -16.48 -9.36
CA PRO A 475 19.00 -15.30 -9.21
C PRO A 475 19.69 -14.03 -9.70
N LEU A 476 18.92 -13.11 -10.28
CA LEU A 476 19.42 -11.82 -10.76
C LEU A 476 18.56 -10.68 -10.19
N ASP A 477 19.19 -9.73 -9.53
CA ASP A 477 18.50 -8.52 -9.04
C ASP A 477 18.46 -7.46 -10.15
N VAL A 478 17.26 -7.01 -10.51
CA VAL A 478 16.96 -6.11 -11.62
C VAL A 478 16.23 -4.87 -11.11
N ARG A 479 16.60 -3.69 -11.61
CA ARG A 479 15.90 -2.43 -11.33
C ARG A 479 14.94 -2.09 -12.45
N PHE A 480 13.68 -1.87 -12.10
CA PHE A 480 12.66 -1.42 -13.05
C PHE A 480 12.24 0.02 -12.77
N PHE A 481 11.96 0.77 -13.84
CA PHE A 481 11.56 2.17 -13.82
C PHE A 481 10.25 2.38 -14.62
N ASP A 482 9.59 3.53 -14.48
CA ASP A 482 8.30 3.85 -15.11
C ASP A 482 8.33 3.95 -16.64
N GLU A 483 9.45 4.37 -17.22
CA GLU A 483 9.58 4.58 -18.67
C GLU A 483 10.33 3.45 -19.38
N MET A 484 10.49 2.32 -18.69
CA MET A 484 11.34 1.24 -19.17
C MET A 484 10.79 0.66 -20.49
N PRO A 485 11.65 0.49 -21.51
CA PRO A 485 11.25 -0.17 -22.76
C PRO A 485 11.06 -1.67 -22.53
N HIS A 486 10.95 -2.46 -23.61
CA HIS A 486 10.93 -3.91 -23.47
C HIS A 486 12.23 -4.42 -22.82
N VAL A 487 12.14 -5.32 -21.84
CA VAL A 487 13.30 -5.80 -21.08
C VAL A 487 13.62 -7.24 -21.42
N VAL A 488 14.84 -7.53 -21.84
CA VAL A 488 15.37 -8.89 -21.99
C VAL A 488 16.23 -9.21 -20.78
N ILE A 489 15.86 -10.22 -20.01
CA ILE A 489 16.57 -10.65 -18.81
C ILE A 489 17.27 -11.97 -19.11
N GLU A 490 18.59 -11.98 -19.05
CA GLU A 490 19.40 -13.19 -19.30
C GLU A 490 19.91 -13.77 -17.97
N LEU A 491 19.49 -15.00 -17.68
CA LEU A 491 19.85 -15.73 -16.48
C LEU A 491 20.97 -16.73 -16.77
N GLU A 492 21.99 -16.72 -15.91
CA GLU A 492 23.09 -17.68 -15.95
C GLU A 492 22.67 -19.02 -15.31
N ARG A 493 23.04 -20.16 -15.89
CA ARG A 493 22.72 -21.48 -15.33
C ARG A 493 23.50 -21.72 -14.04
N GLN A 494 22.89 -22.41 -13.09
CA GLN A 494 23.62 -22.94 -11.93
C GLN A 494 24.45 -24.17 -12.37
N PRO A 495 25.73 -24.28 -11.95
CA PRO A 495 26.59 -25.39 -12.35
C PRO A 495 26.07 -26.79 -11.97
N ASP A 496 25.23 -26.90 -10.94
CA ASP A 496 24.90 -28.18 -10.29
C ASP A 496 23.41 -28.58 -10.38
N SER A 497 22.65 -28.06 -11.36
CA SER A 497 21.20 -28.28 -11.46
C SER A 497 20.79 -29.29 -12.56
N GLU A 498 21.41 -30.46 -12.59
CA GLU A 498 20.96 -31.60 -13.43
C GLU A 498 19.92 -32.49 -12.74
#